data_AF-A0A1H9UN09-F1
#
_entry.id   AF-A0A1H9UN09-F1
#
_cell.length_a   1.000
_cell.length_b   1.000
_cell.length_c   1.000
_cell.angle_alpha   90.00
_cell.angle_beta   90.00
_cell.angle_gamma   90.00
#
_symmetry.space_group_name_H-M   'P 1'
#
loop_
_entity.id
_entity.type
_entity.pdbx_description
1 polymer ?
#
loop_
_entity_poly.entity_id
_entity_poly.type
_entity_poly.pdbx_seq_one_letter_code
_entity_poly.pdbx_strand_id
1 'polypeptide(L)'
;MKLAAIAAAALVPMLVFATTASAEAPQTITYKLRASAAGQSSDFTLDQGVDASAPATTAPGSSLAVTIDPTPNTIPSEAGGRQVREIKGLALKLPVPANSTFASASLAGGSGLGGTPTIGLQGNDVVLSVPGPIKGGANFELPTVTINLTAGAAGSIDTKLGGTSYDVPGLTFTAVVTVFGFPVDAAAKGYPDPNPVLTTTTIG
;
A
#
# COMPACT_ATOMS: atom_id res chain seq x y z
N MET A 1 -28.81 -66.50 -17.60
CA MET A 1 -28.75 -65.09 -18.01
C MET A 1 -28.44 -64.25 -16.78
N LYS A 2 -27.61 -63.20 -16.95
CA LYS A 2 -26.72 -62.60 -15.95
C LYS A 2 -27.43 -61.76 -14.87
N LEU A 3 -26.81 -61.73 -13.68
CA LEU A 3 -27.13 -60.92 -12.51
C LEU A 3 -26.76 -59.43 -12.68
N ALA A 4 -27.61 -58.57 -12.07
CA ALA A 4 -27.39 -57.29 -11.37
C ALA A 4 -26.24 -56.33 -11.74
N ALA A 5 -26.56 -55.02 -11.80
CA ALA A 5 -25.94 -53.98 -10.96
C ALA A 5 -26.59 -52.59 -11.15
N ILE A 6 -26.88 -51.94 -10.01
CA ILE A 6 -27.31 -50.56 -9.83
C ILE A 6 -26.08 -49.64 -9.92
N ALA A 7 -26.20 -48.45 -10.51
CA ALA A 7 -25.27 -47.35 -10.25
C ALA A 7 -26.03 -46.02 -10.22
N ALA A 8 -26.37 -45.58 -9.01
CA ALA A 8 -26.82 -44.22 -8.74
C ALA A 8 -25.61 -43.29 -8.78
N ALA A 9 -25.56 -42.37 -9.74
CA ALA A 9 -24.57 -41.32 -9.80
C ALA A 9 -24.95 -40.20 -8.81
N ALA A 10 -24.26 -40.14 -7.67
CA ALA A 10 -24.39 -39.04 -6.72
C ALA A 10 -23.67 -37.80 -7.27
N LEU A 11 -24.44 -36.76 -7.59
CA LEU A 11 -23.95 -35.43 -7.94
C LEU A 11 -23.52 -34.75 -6.62
N VAL A 12 -22.22 -34.65 -6.35
CA VAL A 12 -21.70 -33.88 -5.20
C VAL A 12 -21.64 -32.41 -5.60
N PRO A 13 -22.33 -31.48 -4.90
CA PRO A 13 -22.14 -30.05 -5.12
C PRO A 13 -20.76 -29.65 -4.58
N MET A 14 -19.88 -29.16 -5.44
CA MET A 14 -18.67 -28.44 -5.02
C MET A 14 -19.12 -27.15 -4.31
N LEU A 15 -19.07 -27.14 -2.98
CA LEU A 15 -19.21 -25.94 -2.15
C LEU A 15 -17.98 -25.05 -2.39
N VAL A 16 -18.14 -24.02 -3.22
CA VAL A 16 -17.18 -22.92 -3.31
C VAL A 16 -17.32 -22.11 -2.02
N PHE A 17 -16.43 -22.34 -1.05
CA PHE A 17 -16.32 -21.46 0.11
C PHE A 17 -15.80 -20.11 -0.38
N ALA A 18 -16.70 -19.15 -0.57
CA ALA A 18 -16.33 -17.76 -0.67
C ALA A 18 -15.69 -17.37 0.67
N THR A 19 -14.36 -17.29 0.71
CA THR A 19 -13.64 -16.69 1.84
C THR A 19 -14.12 -15.25 1.93
N THR A 20 -14.97 -14.95 2.91
CA THR A 20 -15.42 -13.58 3.17
C THR A 20 -14.20 -12.75 3.52
N ALA A 21 -13.86 -11.77 2.68
CA ALA A 21 -12.87 -10.75 3.03
C ALA A 21 -13.36 -10.04 4.30
N SER A 22 -12.50 -9.97 5.31
CA SER A 22 -12.73 -9.10 6.45
C SER A 22 -12.14 -7.75 6.11
N ALA A 23 -12.99 -6.74 5.98
CA ALA A 23 -12.55 -5.36 5.96
C ALA A 23 -12.16 -4.96 7.38
N GLU A 24 -10.94 -4.51 7.56
CA GLU A 24 -10.52 -3.91 8.83
C GLU A 24 -11.05 -2.47 8.90
N ALA A 25 -11.30 -1.94 10.09
CA ALA A 25 -11.82 -0.57 10.19
C ALA A 25 -10.81 0.42 9.59
N PRO A 26 -11.25 1.49 8.91
CA PRO A 26 -10.35 2.49 8.35
C PRO A 26 -9.37 3.02 9.41
N GLN A 27 -8.09 3.01 9.06
CA GLN A 27 -7.00 3.40 9.94
C GLN A 27 -6.40 4.72 9.47
N THR A 28 -5.94 5.56 10.41
CA THR A 28 -5.09 6.71 10.07
C THR A 28 -3.64 6.34 10.32
N ILE A 29 -2.82 6.43 9.29
CA ILE A 29 -1.39 6.18 9.35
C ILE A 29 -0.66 7.52 9.39
N THR A 30 0.06 7.76 10.49
CA THR A 30 0.95 8.91 10.63
C THR A 30 2.35 8.56 10.16
N TYR A 31 2.78 9.18 9.07
CA TYR A 31 4.16 9.14 8.61
C TYR A 31 4.98 10.23 9.29
N LYS A 32 6.14 9.85 9.84
CA LYS A 32 7.21 10.80 10.16
C LYS A 32 8.01 11.07 8.89
N LEU A 33 8.12 12.34 8.53
CA LEU A 33 8.78 12.79 7.32
C LEU A 33 9.95 13.71 7.67
N ARG A 34 11.03 13.58 6.89
CA ARG A 34 12.15 14.50 6.85
C ARG A 34 12.38 14.93 5.41
N ALA A 35 12.30 16.23 5.16
CA ALA A 35 12.68 16.81 3.88
C ALA A 35 14.00 17.56 4.02
N SER A 36 14.91 17.35 3.07
CA SER A 36 16.25 17.94 3.08
C SER A 36 16.54 18.69 1.78
N ALA A 37 17.01 19.93 1.91
CA ALA A 37 17.42 20.80 0.80
C ALA A 37 18.65 21.62 1.21
N ALA A 38 19.63 21.75 0.31
CA ALA A 38 20.83 22.57 0.51
C ALA A 38 21.55 22.34 1.88
N GLY A 39 21.59 21.09 2.35
CA GLY A 39 22.21 20.71 3.63
C GLY A 39 21.37 21.00 4.89
N GLN A 40 20.18 21.58 4.74
CA GLN A 40 19.22 21.77 5.83
C GLN A 40 18.14 20.69 5.78
N SER A 41 17.59 20.31 6.94
CA SER A 41 16.48 19.36 7.05
C SER A 41 15.36 19.92 7.91
N SER A 42 14.13 19.55 7.59
CA SER A 42 12.93 19.83 8.39
C SER A 42 12.12 18.56 8.56
N ASP A 43 11.70 18.32 9.79
CA ASP A 43 10.83 17.19 10.14
C ASP A 43 9.38 17.67 10.20
N PHE A 44 8.46 16.81 9.76
CA PHE A 44 7.01 17.06 9.77
C PHE A 44 6.27 15.71 9.70
N THR A 45 4.94 15.76 9.81
CA THR A 45 4.10 14.56 9.70
C THR A 45 3.18 14.64 8.49
N LEU A 46 2.77 13.47 8.01
CA LEU A 46 1.68 13.30 7.05
C LEU A 46 0.75 12.23 7.59
N ASP A 47 -0.51 12.60 7.79
CA ASP A 47 -1.57 11.65 8.12
C ASP A 47 -2.23 11.18 6.83
N GLN A 48 -2.40 9.86 6.71
CA GLN A 48 -3.03 9.22 5.56
C GLN A 48 -4.08 8.24 6.07
N GLY A 49 -5.34 8.47 5.74
CA GLY A 49 -6.38 7.46 5.94
C GLY A 49 -6.17 6.29 4.99
N VAL A 50 -6.40 5.07 5.48
CA VAL A 50 -6.24 3.82 4.73
C VAL A 50 -7.38 2.89 5.13
N ASP A 51 -8.10 2.37 4.13
CA ASP A 51 -8.97 1.21 4.26
C ASP A 51 -8.23 0.00 3.69
N ALA A 52 -8.12 -1.07 4.47
CA ALA A 52 -7.41 -2.27 4.07
C ALA A 52 -8.25 -3.51 4.30
N SER A 53 -8.18 -4.45 3.36
CA SER A 53 -8.93 -5.71 3.45
C SER A 53 -8.12 -6.90 2.98
N ALA A 54 -8.38 -8.04 3.62
CA ALA A 54 -7.86 -9.35 3.24
C ALA A 54 -8.82 -10.44 3.74
N PRO A 55 -8.77 -11.68 3.21
CA PRO A 55 -9.48 -12.81 3.81
C PRO A 55 -9.07 -12.99 5.28
N ALA A 56 -10.02 -13.26 6.18
CA ALA A 56 -9.69 -13.55 7.58
C ALA A 56 -8.91 -14.85 7.73
N THR A 57 -9.21 -15.84 6.89
CA THR A 57 -8.56 -17.14 6.87
C THR A 57 -8.26 -17.60 5.45
N THR A 58 -7.25 -18.45 5.32
CA THR A 58 -6.91 -19.13 4.05
C THR A 58 -6.26 -20.49 4.35
N ALA A 59 -6.21 -21.36 3.35
CA ALA A 59 -5.49 -22.63 3.47
C ALA A 59 -4.03 -22.48 3.00
N PRO A 60 -3.09 -23.32 3.48
CA PRO A 60 -1.71 -23.32 3.02
C PRO A 60 -1.60 -23.46 1.50
N GLY A 61 -0.74 -22.67 0.87
CA GLY A 61 -0.55 -22.66 -0.58
C GLY A 61 -1.70 -22.03 -1.40
N SER A 62 -2.77 -21.54 -0.75
CA SER A 62 -3.89 -20.90 -1.46
C SER A 62 -3.56 -19.46 -1.85
N SER A 63 -4.17 -18.98 -2.93
CA SER A 63 -4.11 -17.56 -3.30
C SER A 63 -4.96 -16.70 -2.36
N LEU A 64 -4.46 -15.53 -1.99
CA LEU A 64 -5.22 -14.47 -1.33
C LEU A 64 -4.90 -13.11 -1.94
N ALA A 65 -5.81 -12.16 -1.77
CA ALA A 65 -5.62 -10.78 -2.19
C ALA A 65 -5.67 -9.86 -0.96
N VAL A 66 -4.71 -8.94 -0.89
CA VAL A 66 -4.69 -7.85 0.07
C VAL A 66 -4.97 -6.56 -0.69
N THR A 67 -5.98 -5.80 -0.26
CA THR A 67 -6.31 -4.49 -0.81
C THR A 67 -5.91 -3.40 0.17
N ILE A 68 -5.31 -2.33 -0.33
CA ILE A 68 -4.94 -1.13 0.44
C ILE A 68 -5.48 0.06 -0.34
N ASP A 69 -6.43 0.77 0.25
CA ASP A 69 -7.16 1.88 -0.35
C ASP A 69 -6.90 3.18 0.44
N PRO A 70 -5.97 4.03 -0.02
CA PRO A 70 -5.70 5.30 0.65
C PRO A 70 -6.87 6.27 0.44
N THR A 71 -7.36 6.87 1.51
CA THR A 71 -8.39 7.92 1.40
C THR A 71 -7.85 9.16 0.69
N PRO A 72 -8.71 10.01 0.08
CA PRO A 72 -8.30 11.29 -0.45
C PRO A 72 -7.51 12.13 0.56
N ASN A 73 -6.51 12.85 0.08
CA ASN A 73 -5.64 13.69 0.89
C ASN A 73 -5.28 14.98 0.15
N THR A 74 -4.66 15.93 0.85
CA THR A 74 -4.28 17.24 0.30
C THR A 74 -2.79 17.46 0.49
N ILE A 75 -2.08 17.84 -0.57
CA ILE A 75 -0.71 18.33 -0.41
C ILE A 75 -0.80 19.70 0.27
N PRO A 76 -0.12 19.94 1.40
CA PRO A 76 -0.15 21.24 2.03
C PRO A 76 0.44 22.30 1.09
N SER A 77 -0.13 23.51 1.10
CA SER A 77 0.37 24.65 0.33
C SER A 77 1.66 25.24 0.93
N GLU A 78 1.96 24.88 2.18
CA GLU A 78 3.12 25.29 2.94
C GLU A 78 3.62 24.17 3.87
N ALA A 79 4.93 24.02 3.98
CA ALA A 79 5.57 23.05 4.87
C ALA A 79 6.90 23.61 5.36
N GLY A 80 7.19 23.48 6.66
CA GLY A 80 8.42 24.02 7.26
C GLY A 80 8.60 25.52 7.05
N GLY A 81 7.49 26.29 7.00
CA GLY A 81 7.49 27.74 6.76
C GLY A 81 7.81 28.15 5.31
N ARG A 82 7.77 27.22 4.36
CA ARG A 82 8.04 27.47 2.93
C ARG A 82 6.84 27.05 2.09
N GLN A 83 6.55 27.82 1.05
CA GLN A 83 5.50 27.47 0.09
C GLN A 83 5.89 26.17 -0.65
N VAL A 84 4.99 25.19 -0.66
CA VAL A 84 5.10 23.97 -1.46
C VAL A 84 4.50 24.26 -2.83
N ARG A 85 5.30 24.11 -3.88
CA ARG A 85 4.84 24.27 -5.27
C ARG A 85 4.21 22.97 -5.79
N GLU A 86 4.89 21.86 -5.54
CA GLU A 86 4.48 20.53 -5.96
C GLU A 86 5.31 19.44 -5.27
N ILE A 87 4.83 18.20 -5.34
CA ILE A 87 5.64 17.01 -5.10
C ILE A 87 5.74 16.18 -6.38
N LYS A 88 6.86 15.47 -6.55
CA LYS A 88 7.14 14.61 -7.70
C LYS A 88 7.91 13.35 -7.28
N GLY A 89 7.80 12.30 -8.09
CA GLY A 89 8.51 11.04 -7.87
C GLY A 89 8.18 10.38 -6.53
N LEU A 90 6.90 10.31 -6.17
CA LEU A 90 6.48 9.62 -4.96
C LEU A 90 6.68 8.11 -5.14
N ALA A 91 7.28 7.46 -4.16
CA ALA A 91 7.39 6.01 -4.09
C ALA A 91 6.97 5.53 -2.70
N LEU A 92 5.98 4.64 -2.66
CA LEU A 92 5.47 3.98 -1.46
C LEU A 92 5.81 2.50 -1.51
N LYS A 93 6.47 1.99 -0.46
CA LYS A 93 6.84 0.58 -0.31
C LYS A 93 5.81 -0.18 0.50
N LEU A 94 5.41 -1.32 -0.03
CA LEU A 94 4.50 -2.29 0.57
C LEU A 94 5.26 -3.62 0.65
N PRO A 95 5.90 -3.93 1.78
CA PRO A 95 6.65 -5.17 1.94
C PRO A 95 5.77 -6.38 1.68
N VAL A 96 6.30 -7.38 0.97
CA VAL A 96 5.62 -8.67 0.85
C VAL A 96 5.52 -9.26 2.27
N PRO A 97 4.31 -9.53 2.78
CA PRO A 97 4.14 -10.05 4.14
C PRO A 97 4.90 -11.36 4.35
N ALA A 98 5.40 -11.57 5.56
CA ALA A 98 5.98 -12.85 5.95
C ALA A 98 4.96 -13.99 5.81
N ASN A 99 5.46 -15.22 5.66
CA ASN A 99 4.64 -16.41 5.45
C ASN A 99 3.72 -16.32 4.21
N SER A 100 4.14 -15.55 3.20
CA SER A 100 3.47 -15.42 1.91
C SER A 100 4.50 -15.26 0.78
N THR A 101 4.08 -15.49 -0.47
CA THR A 101 4.89 -15.23 -1.66
C THR A 101 4.12 -14.33 -2.62
N PHE A 102 4.79 -13.31 -3.18
CA PHE A 102 4.20 -12.40 -4.16
C PHE A 102 3.84 -13.13 -5.46
N ALA A 103 2.62 -12.91 -5.95
CA ALA A 103 2.19 -13.37 -7.28
C ALA A 103 2.05 -12.21 -8.28
N SER A 104 1.32 -11.15 -7.91
CA SER A 104 1.12 -9.97 -8.76
C SER A 104 0.62 -8.76 -7.96
N ALA A 105 0.65 -7.58 -8.57
CA ALA A 105 0.01 -6.38 -8.04
C ALA A 105 -0.70 -5.60 -9.16
N SER A 106 -1.77 -4.91 -8.80
CA SER A 106 -2.54 -4.05 -9.70
C SER A 106 -2.98 -2.77 -9.01
N LEU A 107 -3.28 -1.76 -9.82
CA LEU A 107 -3.80 -0.46 -9.39
C LEU A 107 -5.21 -0.25 -9.93
N ALA A 108 -6.08 0.38 -9.14
CA ALA A 108 -7.39 0.84 -9.58
C ALA A 108 -7.65 2.26 -9.06
N GLY A 109 -8.33 3.09 -9.87
CA GLY A 109 -8.67 4.46 -9.50
C GLY A 109 -7.46 5.39 -9.37
N GLY A 110 -7.51 6.27 -8.38
CA GLY A 110 -6.56 7.37 -8.16
C GLY A 110 -6.92 8.65 -8.93
N SER A 111 -6.63 9.80 -8.34
CA SER A 111 -6.98 11.11 -8.89
C SER A 111 -5.98 12.20 -8.48
N GLY A 112 -5.88 13.27 -9.28
CA GLY A 112 -5.01 14.42 -8.97
C GLY A 112 -3.49 14.14 -9.01
N LEU A 113 -3.06 13.02 -9.60
CA LEU A 113 -1.68 12.52 -9.51
C LEU A 113 -0.68 13.18 -10.46
N GLY A 114 -1.14 13.92 -11.47
CA GLY A 114 -0.27 14.61 -12.44
C GLY A 114 0.54 13.69 -13.37
N GLY A 115 0.36 12.37 -13.29
CA GLY A 115 1.03 11.36 -14.12
C GLY A 115 0.44 9.97 -13.88
N THR A 116 0.83 9.00 -14.71
CA THR A 116 0.33 7.62 -14.59
C THR A 116 1.08 6.87 -13.48
N PRO A 117 0.38 6.39 -12.43
CA PRO A 117 1.00 5.59 -11.40
C PRO A 117 1.37 4.20 -11.93
N THR A 118 2.43 3.61 -11.37
CA THR A 118 2.88 2.26 -11.69
C THR A 118 3.10 1.46 -10.42
N ILE A 119 3.02 0.13 -10.51
CA ILE A 119 3.29 -0.76 -9.39
C ILE A 119 4.11 -1.96 -9.86
N GLY A 120 5.03 -2.41 -9.02
CA GLY A 120 5.83 -3.61 -9.31
C GLY A 120 6.67 -4.05 -8.13
N LEU A 121 7.09 -5.31 -8.15
CA LEU A 121 8.01 -5.86 -7.16
C LEU A 121 9.42 -5.33 -7.40
N GLN A 122 10.04 -4.76 -6.37
CA GLN A 122 11.42 -4.29 -6.37
C GLN A 122 12.11 -4.86 -5.12
N GLY A 123 13.00 -5.83 -5.31
CA GLY A 123 13.56 -6.58 -4.19
C GLY A 123 12.44 -7.34 -3.47
N ASN A 124 12.23 -7.04 -2.19
CA ASN A 124 11.21 -7.69 -1.34
C ASN A 124 9.97 -6.81 -1.09
N ASP A 125 9.90 -5.65 -1.74
CA ASP A 125 8.82 -4.67 -1.59
C ASP A 125 8.03 -4.55 -2.90
N VAL A 126 6.71 -4.49 -2.80
CA VAL A 126 5.87 -3.98 -3.89
C VAL A 126 5.89 -2.46 -3.82
N VAL A 127 6.32 -1.79 -4.88
CA VAL A 127 6.51 -0.33 -4.88
C VAL A 127 5.49 0.34 -5.78
N LEU A 128 4.60 1.14 -5.18
CA LEU A 128 3.75 2.10 -5.89
C LEU A 128 4.58 3.34 -6.22
N SER A 129 4.69 3.67 -7.50
CA SER A 129 5.39 4.87 -7.98
C SER A 129 4.42 5.83 -8.65
N VAL A 130 4.43 7.09 -8.22
CA VAL A 130 3.63 8.19 -8.78
C VAL A 130 4.58 9.27 -9.30
N PRO A 131 4.73 9.44 -10.62
CA PRO A 131 5.66 10.41 -11.19
C PRO A 131 5.40 11.86 -10.76
N GLY A 132 4.13 12.24 -10.58
CA GLY A 132 3.76 13.64 -10.38
C GLY A 132 3.84 14.46 -11.69
N PRO A 133 3.79 15.80 -11.60
CA PRO A 133 3.74 16.59 -10.37
C PRO A 133 2.33 16.69 -9.76
N ILE A 134 2.25 16.61 -8.43
CA ILE A 134 1.03 16.94 -7.67
C ILE A 134 1.22 18.33 -7.06
N LYS A 135 0.35 19.29 -7.35
CA LYS A 135 0.51 20.68 -6.92
C LYS A 135 0.32 20.86 -5.42
N GLY A 136 1.06 21.79 -4.82
CA GLY A 136 0.81 22.23 -3.45
C GLY A 136 -0.57 22.85 -3.31
N GLY A 137 -1.29 22.50 -2.25
CA GLY A 137 -2.69 22.85 -2.03
C GLY A 137 -3.71 22.01 -2.82
N ALA A 138 -3.28 21.08 -3.67
CA ALA A 138 -4.19 20.24 -4.44
C ALA A 138 -4.65 19.02 -3.65
N ASN A 139 -5.90 18.64 -3.87
CA ASN A 139 -6.43 17.34 -3.46
C ASN A 139 -5.93 16.26 -4.42
N PHE A 140 -5.62 15.10 -3.87
CA PHE A 140 -5.20 13.92 -4.61
C PHE A 140 -5.71 12.66 -3.92
N GLU A 141 -5.74 11.57 -4.65
CA GLU A 141 -6.06 10.25 -4.12
C GLU A 141 -5.13 9.25 -4.78
N LEU A 142 -4.38 8.50 -3.97
CA LEU A 142 -3.55 7.43 -4.49
C LEU A 142 -4.44 6.30 -4.99
N PRO A 143 -4.02 5.51 -6.00
CA PRO A 143 -4.81 4.38 -6.46
C PRO A 143 -4.94 3.34 -5.35
N THR A 144 -6.06 2.64 -5.32
CA THR A 144 -6.20 1.40 -4.57
C THR A 144 -5.17 0.40 -5.09
N VAL A 145 -4.42 -0.20 -4.18
CA VAL A 145 -3.45 -1.25 -4.47
C VAL A 145 -4.05 -2.59 -4.14
N THR A 146 -3.98 -3.54 -5.07
CA THR A 146 -4.25 -4.96 -4.80
C THR A 146 -2.98 -5.76 -4.97
N ILE A 147 -2.59 -6.51 -3.93
CA ILE A 147 -1.45 -7.42 -3.94
C ILE A 147 -2.00 -8.85 -3.85
N ASN A 148 -1.72 -9.65 -4.87
CA ASN A 148 -2.05 -11.08 -4.88
C ASN A 148 -0.86 -11.86 -4.33
N LEU A 149 -1.14 -12.71 -3.34
CA LEU A 149 -0.17 -13.51 -2.61
C LEU A 149 -0.53 -14.99 -2.68
N THR A 150 0.46 -15.84 -2.50
CA THR A 150 0.29 -17.27 -2.18
C THR A 150 0.61 -17.48 -0.70
N ALA A 151 -0.31 -18.08 0.05
CA ALA A 151 -0.13 -18.38 1.46
C ALA A 151 0.98 -19.41 1.69
N GLY A 152 1.76 -19.21 2.75
CA GLY A 152 2.78 -20.15 3.21
C GLY A 152 2.21 -21.29 4.04
N ALA A 153 2.92 -21.65 5.11
CA ALA A 153 2.51 -22.68 6.06
C ALA A 153 1.51 -22.13 7.09
N ALA A 154 0.93 -23.01 7.91
CA ALA A 154 0.05 -22.62 9.02
C ALA A 154 0.69 -21.51 9.88
N GLY A 155 -0.09 -20.49 10.25
CA GLY A 155 0.41 -19.28 10.91
C GLY A 155 -0.41 -18.05 10.56
N SER A 156 0.21 -16.86 10.54
CA SER A 156 -0.44 -15.62 10.11
C SER A 156 0.31 -14.95 8.96
N ILE A 157 -0.44 -14.15 8.20
CA ILE A 157 0.04 -13.16 7.25
C ILE A 157 -0.41 -11.81 7.77
N ASP A 158 0.53 -10.98 8.22
CA ASP A 158 0.25 -9.63 8.72
C ASP A 158 0.72 -8.61 7.68
N THR A 159 -0.21 -7.82 7.14
CA THR A 159 0.12 -6.76 6.19
C THR A 159 0.49 -5.48 6.92
N LYS A 160 1.60 -4.85 6.53
CA LYS A 160 2.06 -3.55 7.05
C LYS A 160 2.54 -2.65 5.93
N LEU A 161 2.70 -1.37 6.25
CA LEU A 161 3.38 -0.42 5.38
C LEU A 161 4.90 -0.53 5.55
N GLY A 162 5.64 -0.19 4.49
CA GLY A 162 7.09 -0.22 4.53
C GLY A 162 7.70 0.90 5.37
N GLY A 163 8.98 0.75 5.69
CA GLY A 163 9.78 1.75 6.36
C GLY A 163 9.83 1.63 7.88
N THR A 164 10.99 1.95 8.44
CA THR A 164 11.23 1.90 9.90
C THR A 164 12.05 3.08 10.41
N SER A 165 12.71 3.82 9.51
CA SER A 165 13.52 5.00 9.83
C SER A 165 13.71 5.87 8.59
N TYR A 166 14.39 7.01 8.73
CA TYR A 166 14.78 7.84 7.57
C TYR A 166 15.85 7.19 6.69
N ASP A 167 16.62 6.24 7.22
CA ASP A 167 17.63 5.48 6.44
C ASP A 167 17.00 4.29 5.72
N VAL A 168 15.91 3.75 6.25
CA VAL A 168 15.08 2.72 5.63
C VAL A 168 13.66 3.27 5.45
N PRO A 169 13.46 4.21 4.51
CA PRO A 169 12.17 4.85 4.31
C PRO A 169 11.19 3.91 3.59
N GLY A 170 9.92 4.03 3.95
CA GLY A 170 8.80 3.42 3.27
C GLY A 170 8.09 4.34 2.29
N LEU A 171 8.21 5.65 2.51
CA LEU A 171 7.68 6.70 1.66
C LEU A 171 8.82 7.63 1.25
N THR A 172 8.93 7.92 -0.04
CA THR A 172 9.86 8.93 -0.56
C THR A 172 9.16 9.80 -1.60
N PHE A 173 9.59 11.04 -1.74
CA PHE A 173 9.20 11.95 -2.82
C PHE A 173 10.17 13.12 -2.86
N THR A 174 10.10 13.96 -3.91
CA THR A 174 10.77 15.26 -3.92
C THR A 174 9.72 16.37 -3.83
N ALA A 175 9.78 17.19 -2.79
CA ALA A 175 9.01 18.42 -2.70
C ALA A 175 9.76 19.56 -3.41
N VAL A 176 9.07 20.33 -4.23
CA VAL A 176 9.60 21.57 -4.79
C VAL A 176 9.05 22.72 -3.96
N VAL A 177 9.90 23.42 -3.21
CA VAL A 177 9.52 24.53 -2.34
C VAL A 177 10.04 25.86 -2.87
N THR A 178 9.39 26.97 -2.53
CA THR A 178 9.88 28.32 -2.87
C THR A 178 10.79 28.83 -1.75
N VAL A 179 12.02 29.21 -2.11
CA VAL A 179 13.01 29.81 -1.21
C VAL A 179 13.52 31.11 -1.82
N PHE A 180 13.27 32.24 -1.16
CA PHE A 180 13.60 33.58 -1.68
C PHE A 180 13.14 33.81 -3.13
N GLY A 181 11.98 33.27 -3.50
CA GLY A 181 11.41 33.38 -4.85
C GLY A 181 11.89 32.34 -5.87
N PHE A 182 12.84 31.46 -5.51
CA PHE A 182 13.36 30.42 -6.40
C PHE A 182 12.86 29.02 -6.00
N PRO A 183 12.58 28.14 -6.98
CA PRO A 183 12.23 26.75 -6.70
C PRO A 183 13.47 25.97 -6.21
N VAL A 184 13.31 25.24 -5.12
CA VAL A 184 14.34 24.38 -4.55
C VAL A 184 13.75 22.99 -4.34
N ASP A 185 14.47 21.97 -4.83
CA ASP A 185 14.12 20.58 -4.61
C ASP A 185 14.55 20.15 -3.20
N ALA A 186 13.60 19.59 -2.44
CA ALA A 186 13.79 19.03 -1.12
C ALA A 186 13.42 17.54 -1.17
N ALA A 187 14.42 16.68 -1.08
CA ALA A 187 14.19 15.24 -1.04
C ALA A 187 13.57 14.86 0.30
N ALA A 188 12.42 14.19 0.25
CA ALA A 188 11.68 13.75 1.42
C ALA A 188 11.76 12.24 1.59
N LYS A 189 11.93 11.82 2.84
CA LYS A 189 11.93 10.43 3.28
C LYS A 189 11.01 10.30 4.48
N GLY A 190 10.25 9.21 4.55
CA GLY A 190 9.40 8.94 5.69
C GLY A 190 9.09 7.48 5.93
N TYR A 191 8.57 7.24 7.12
CA TYR A 191 8.17 5.94 7.60
C TYR A 191 6.97 6.11 8.56
N PRO A 192 6.05 5.14 8.61
CA PRO A 192 4.95 5.14 9.57
C PRO A 192 5.48 4.94 11.00
N ASP A 193 5.01 5.75 11.95
CA ASP A 193 5.35 5.61 13.36
C ASP A 193 4.19 6.07 14.27
N PRO A 194 3.46 5.15 14.95
CA PRO A 194 3.66 3.69 14.90
C PRO A 194 3.33 3.08 13.52
N ASN A 195 3.80 1.85 13.27
CA ASN A 195 3.47 1.08 12.08
C ASN A 195 2.50 -0.08 12.42
N PRO A 196 1.18 0.18 12.42
CA PRO A 196 0.18 -0.83 12.78
C PRO A 196 0.08 -1.93 11.73
N VAL A 197 -0.49 -3.07 12.14
CA VAL A 197 -0.96 -4.09 11.20
C VAL A 197 -2.21 -3.54 10.50
N LEU A 198 -2.23 -3.58 9.17
CA LEU A 198 -3.37 -3.16 8.36
C LEU A 198 -4.41 -4.26 8.22
N THR A 199 -3.95 -5.50 8.03
CA THR A 199 -4.79 -6.70 7.90
C THR A 199 -4.06 -7.92 8.45
N THR A 200 -4.84 -8.88 8.96
CA THR A 200 -4.34 -10.20 9.38
C THR A 200 -5.12 -11.31 8.69
N THR A 201 -4.42 -12.23 8.02
CA THR A 201 -5.00 -13.49 7.51
C THR A 201 -4.41 -14.68 8.26
N THR A 202 -5.25 -15.52 8.86
CA THR A 202 -4.82 -16.78 9.48
C THR A 202 -4.73 -17.90 8.45
N ILE A 203 -3.62 -18.61 8.42
CA ILE A 203 -3.44 -19.81 7.60
C ILE A 203 -3.74 -21.03 8.47
N GLY A 204 -4.80 -21.76 8.11
CA GLY A 204 -5.31 -22.93 8.84
C GLY A 204 -4.65 -24.26 8.53
#